data_AF-B0P7C4-F1
#
_entry.id   AF-B0P7C4-F1
#
_cell.length_a   1.000
_cell.length_b   1.000
_cell.length_c   1.000
_cell.angle_alpha   90.00
_cell.angle_beta   90.00
_cell.angle_gamma   90.00
#
_symmetry.space_group_name_H-M   'P 1'
#
loop_
_entity.id
_entity.type
_entity.pdbx_description
1 polymer ?
#
loop_
_entity_poly.entity_id
_entity_poly.type
_entity_poly.pdbx_seq_one_letter_code
_entity_poly.pdbx_strand_id
1 'polypeptide(L)'
;METKLDYQAAKPAKKRPKWLLAGSGAFVLLAAGAAALLTTHFSLNSSAETVVALGDRYREQGAQASIFGLDLSDRISSDGAVDDSTPGNYTIWYRLDGIPWSTPLARNVQVRDITIPELRLKGSPELTVALNSVFEDPGYDAVDNWDGDITGRVTVHGMVDTSAIGDYELVYEAADSSGNIARATRRVRVDNSSPLTMGIADFTLNGYFSDVILPETAPADESYLEDTVFIGDSITENGLAFGCYPYQSVWSKPALQPDTILDTPITIYGRSPKGRDLELTACEAAARFQPERVVVNVGSNCAFWMKPEDYAQHYEAFIDALRAASPNTLIVVSSIYPVDGRYDDSPNAVYTTNNDKCNRINFALAEVCRKKNVKFLNVAEALKGADGRALPDSLYSSDGIHPREETYQIIRNYILTHPYYGDET
;
A
#
# COMPACT_ATOMS: atom_id res chain seq x y z
N MET A 1 -35.13 30.49 -29.17
CA MET A 1 -34.56 30.74 -27.83
C MET A 1 -33.45 31.76 -28.02
N GLU A 2 -33.63 33.08 -27.88
CA GLU A 2 -34.54 33.83 -26.97
C GLU A 2 -34.35 33.36 -25.51
N THR A 3 -33.98 34.18 -24.51
CA THR A 3 -33.75 35.65 -24.40
C THR A 3 -32.55 35.93 -23.44
N LYS A 4 -32.08 37.15 -23.08
CA LYS A 4 -32.63 38.53 -23.19
C LYS A 4 -31.53 39.64 -23.14
N LEU A 5 -32.02 40.88 -23.12
CA LEU A 5 -31.45 42.21 -22.81
C LEU A 5 -30.65 42.30 -21.47
N ASP A 6 -29.89 43.37 -21.15
CA ASP A 6 -30.18 44.80 -21.41
C ASP A 6 -28.98 45.78 -21.50
N TYR A 7 -29.33 47.00 -21.89
CA TYR A 7 -28.53 48.21 -22.20
C TYR A 7 -28.11 48.99 -20.93
N GLN A 8 -27.09 49.87 -21.02
CA GLN A 8 -27.15 51.28 -20.56
C GLN A 8 -25.80 52.04 -20.69
N ALA A 9 -25.89 53.19 -21.38
CA ALA A 9 -25.13 54.45 -21.19
C ALA A 9 -23.60 54.50 -21.40
N ALA A 10 -23.13 55.68 -21.85
CA ALA A 10 -21.75 55.92 -22.27
C ALA A 10 -21.19 57.26 -21.77
N LYS A 11 -19.84 57.28 -21.64
CA LYS A 11 -18.95 58.47 -21.65
C LYS A 11 -18.98 59.36 -20.39
N PRO A 12 -17.90 60.14 -20.09
CA PRO A 12 -16.89 60.65 -21.03
C PRO A 12 -15.41 60.42 -20.69
N ALA A 13 -14.57 60.63 -21.72
CA ALA A 13 -13.11 60.71 -21.60
C ALA A 13 -12.69 61.87 -20.67
N LYS A 14 -11.79 61.60 -19.73
CA LYS A 14 -11.19 62.65 -18.88
C LYS A 14 -10.19 63.46 -19.68
N LYS A 15 -10.34 64.79 -19.61
CA LYS A 15 -9.54 65.79 -20.33
C LYS A 15 -8.10 65.81 -19.78
N ARG A 16 -7.13 66.02 -20.68
CA ARG A 16 -5.78 66.46 -20.31
C ARG A 16 -5.88 67.78 -19.51
N PRO A 17 -5.15 67.95 -18.39
CA PRO A 17 -5.12 69.24 -17.72
C PRO A 17 -4.27 70.22 -18.55
N LYS A 18 -4.90 71.25 -19.12
CA LYS A 18 -4.18 72.43 -19.61
C LYS A 18 -3.70 73.22 -18.40
N TRP A 19 -2.39 73.31 -18.20
CA TRP A 19 -1.83 74.26 -17.24
C TRP A 19 -1.54 75.56 -18.00
N LEU A 20 -2.10 76.67 -17.53
CA LEU A 20 -1.83 77.99 -18.11
C LEU A 20 -0.37 78.38 -17.87
N LEU A 21 0.24 79.00 -18.87
CA LEU A 21 1.43 79.83 -18.65
C LEU A 21 1.03 81.04 -17.78
N ALA A 22 1.47 81.04 -16.53
CA ALA A 22 1.48 82.21 -15.66
C ALA A 22 2.68 82.10 -14.71
N GLY A 23 3.49 83.15 -14.61
CA GLY A 23 4.61 83.23 -13.66
C GLY A 23 5.94 82.70 -14.18
N SER A 24 6.60 83.48 -15.04
CA SER A 24 8.04 83.36 -15.31
C SER A 24 8.86 83.76 -14.07
N GLY A 25 9.01 82.83 -13.12
CA GLY A 25 9.92 82.96 -11.98
C GLY A 25 11.37 82.73 -12.42
N ALA A 26 12.03 83.79 -12.90
CA ALA A 26 13.45 83.72 -13.23
C ALA A 26 14.28 83.50 -11.95
N PHE A 27 14.92 82.33 -11.83
CA PHE A 27 15.97 82.11 -10.84
C PHE A 27 17.19 82.95 -11.21
N VAL A 28 17.31 84.13 -10.59
CA VAL A 28 18.50 84.98 -10.72
C VAL A 28 19.64 84.34 -9.93
N LEU A 29 20.56 83.71 -10.66
CA LEU A 29 21.88 83.32 -10.14
C LEU A 29 22.71 84.58 -9.88
N LEU A 30 22.66 85.09 -8.65
CA LEU A 30 23.58 86.12 -8.17
C LEU A 30 24.90 85.44 -7.76
N ALA A 31 25.89 85.50 -8.64
CA ALA A 31 27.21 84.96 -8.41
C ALA A 31 28.12 85.98 -7.71
N ALA A 32 28.48 85.74 -6.45
CA ALA A 32 29.74 86.19 -5.83
C ALA A 32 29.97 85.52 -4.47
N GLY A 33 31.19 85.02 -4.22
CA GLY A 33 31.76 85.09 -2.87
C GLY A 33 31.86 83.81 -2.01
N ALA A 34 31.39 82.65 -2.45
CA ALA A 34 31.79 81.37 -1.85
C ALA A 34 31.53 80.20 -2.82
N ALA A 35 32.53 79.39 -3.10
CA ALA A 35 32.34 78.07 -3.73
C ALA A 35 31.84 77.05 -2.70
N ALA A 36 30.73 77.37 -2.02
CA ALA A 36 29.93 76.35 -1.38
C ALA A 36 29.38 75.47 -2.51
N LEU A 37 29.86 74.22 -2.60
CA LEU A 37 29.27 73.26 -3.52
C LEU A 37 27.76 73.23 -3.26
N LEU A 38 26.96 73.34 -4.32
CA LEU A 38 25.52 73.10 -4.28
C LEU A 38 25.28 71.59 -4.09
N THR A 39 25.60 71.10 -2.89
CA THR A 39 25.43 69.69 -2.53
C THR A 39 23.95 69.42 -2.35
N THR A 40 23.31 69.04 -3.45
CA THR A 40 21.96 68.49 -3.42
C THR A 40 22.06 67.09 -2.84
N HIS A 41 21.52 66.88 -1.64
CA HIS A 41 21.43 65.56 -1.04
C HIS A 41 20.15 64.91 -1.57
N PHE A 42 20.27 64.02 -2.55
CA PHE A 42 19.17 63.24 -3.11
C PHE A 42 19.48 61.76 -2.92
N SER A 43 18.66 61.05 -2.14
CA SER A 43 18.88 59.65 -1.78
C SER A 43 17.56 58.88 -1.70
N LEU A 44 17.58 57.59 -2.00
CA LEU A 44 16.46 56.71 -1.68
C LEU A 44 16.28 56.63 -0.15
N ASN A 45 15.05 56.42 0.31
CA ASN A 45 14.75 56.25 1.74
C ASN A 45 15.17 54.86 2.27
N SER A 46 15.65 54.00 1.37
CA SER A 46 15.89 52.58 1.57
C SER A 46 16.87 52.06 0.50
N SER A 47 17.05 50.73 0.44
CA SER A 47 17.89 50.10 -0.58
C SER A 47 17.49 50.47 -2.02
N ALA A 48 18.51 50.54 -2.90
CA ALA A 48 18.34 50.64 -4.34
C ALA A 48 17.90 49.32 -4.99
N GLU A 49 18.02 48.20 -4.28
CA GLU A 49 17.56 46.89 -4.69
C GLU A 49 16.59 46.33 -3.65
N THR A 50 15.45 45.80 -4.10
CA THR A 50 14.46 45.17 -3.23
C THR A 50 13.85 43.96 -3.93
N VAL A 51 13.64 42.87 -3.18
CA VAL A 51 12.94 41.68 -3.66
C VAL A 51 11.51 41.72 -3.16
N VAL A 52 10.57 41.34 -4.03
CA VAL A 52 9.14 41.21 -3.75
C VAL A 52 8.75 39.78 -4.09
N ALA A 53 8.02 39.11 -3.19
CA ALA A 53 7.48 37.79 -3.49
C ALA A 53 6.35 37.90 -4.53
N LEU A 54 6.18 36.90 -5.37
CA LEU A 54 5.10 36.87 -6.36
C LEU A 54 3.73 36.97 -5.66
N GLY A 55 2.90 37.92 -6.09
CA GLY A 55 1.60 38.23 -5.50
C GLY A 55 1.63 39.17 -4.27
N ASP A 56 2.80 39.43 -3.69
CA ASP A 56 2.94 40.36 -2.56
C ASP A 56 2.92 41.81 -3.05
N ARG A 57 2.01 42.62 -2.49
CA ARG A 57 1.81 43.99 -2.98
C ARG A 57 3.03 44.88 -2.73
N TYR A 58 3.70 45.32 -3.79
CA TYR A 58 4.80 46.28 -3.66
C TYR A 58 4.30 47.60 -3.05
N ARG A 59 5.05 48.11 -2.08
CA ARG A 59 4.81 49.42 -1.45
C ARG A 59 5.97 50.34 -1.76
N GLU A 60 5.66 51.49 -2.36
CA GLU A 60 6.65 52.50 -2.67
C GLU A 60 7.25 53.10 -1.39
N GLN A 61 8.58 53.07 -1.29
CA GLN A 61 9.34 53.42 -0.08
C GLN A 61 9.85 54.87 -0.15
N GLY A 62 9.79 55.49 -1.32
CA GLY A 62 10.15 56.87 -1.60
C GLY A 62 11.65 57.14 -1.72
N ALA A 63 11.94 58.42 -1.93
CA ALA A 63 13.24 59.05 -1.84
C ALA A 63 13.08 60.37 -1.07
N GLN A 64 14.21 60.95 -0.64
CA GLN A 64 14.27 62.21 0.08
C GLN A 64 15.28 63.14 -0.62
N ALA A 65 15.00 64.43 -0.61
CA ALA A 65 15.85 65.45 -1.24
C ALA A 65 16.00 66.67 -0.34
N SER A 66 17.21 67.23 -0.24
CA SER A 66 17.41 68.54 0.38
C SER A 66 18.51 69.35 -0.29
N ILE A 67 18.41 70.67 -0.19
CA ILE A 67 19.44 71.62 -0.64
C ILE A 67 19.58 72.74 0.40
N PHE A 68 20.81 73.02 0.86
CA PHE A 68 21.08 74.00 1.93
C PHE A 68 20.22 73.83 3.20
N GLY A 69 19.84 72.60 3.54
CA GLY A 69 18.97 72.30 4.69
C GLY A 69 17.48 72.56 4.48
N LEU A 70 17.06 73.01 3.29
CA LEU A 70 15.66 73.03 2.88
C LEU A 70 15.27 71.65 2.35
N ASP A 71 14.18 71.09 2.90
CA ASP A 71 13.56 69.87 2.36
C ASP A 71 12.94 70.16 0.99
N LEU A 72 13.19 69.26 0.05
CA LEU A 72 12.70 69.27 -1.32
C LEU A 72 11.95 67.98 -1.67
N SER A 73 11.61 67.14 -0.68
CA SER A 73 11.01 65.83 -0.93
C SER A 73 9.66 65.90 -1.65
N ASP A 74 8.88 66.97 -1.43
CA ASP A 74 7.66 67.29 -2.19
C ASP A 74 7.88 67.58 -3.69
N ARG A 75 9.13 67.74 -4.13
CA ARG A 75 9.52 67.94 -5.55
C ARG A 75 10.03 66.66 -6.21
N ILE A 76 9.94 65.51 -5.55
CA ILE A 76 10.36 64.23 -6.12
C ILE A 76 9.19 63.64 -6.92
N SER A 77 9.38 63.49 -8.23
CA SER A 77 8.51 62.68 -9.08
C SER A 77 9.06 61.25 -9.19
N SER A 78 8.17 60.26 -9.24
CA SER A 78 8.50 58.86 -9.51
C SER A 78 7.85 58.39 -10.82
N ASP A 79 8.59 57.64 -11.62
CA ASP A 79 8.22 57.15 -12.94
C ASP A 79 8.57 55.65 -13.06
N GLY A 80 7.61 54.84 -13.52
CA GLY A 80 7.68 53.37 -13.48
C GLY A 80 6.57 52.74 -12.63
N ALA A 81 6.35 51.44 -12.84
CA ALA A 81 5.40 50.63 -12.10
C ALA A 81 5.97 49.22 -11.91
N VAL A 82 5.60 48.58 -10.80
CA VAL A 82 5.90 47.18 -10.50
C VAL A 82 4.61 46.40 -10.75
N ASP A 83 4.69 45.35 -11.56
CA ASP A 83 3.63 44.35 -11.64
C ASP A 83 4.01 43.23 -10.68
N ASP A 84 3.35 43.18 -9.52
CA ASP A 84 3.56 42.16 -8.49
C ASP A 84 2.95 40.80 -8.85
N SER A 85 2.24 40.68 -9.99
CA SER A 85 1.67 39.43 -10.49
C SER A 85 2.52 38.70 -11.55
N THR A 86 3.66 39.28 -11.96
CA THR A 86 4.57 38.70 -12.97
C THR A 86 6.02 38.68 -12.45
N PRO A 87 6.73 37.55 -12.44
CA PRO A 87 8.15 37.51 -12.11
C PRO A 87 9.00 38.35 -13.07
N GLY A 88 9.91 39.18 -12.55
CA GLY A 88 10.71 40.08 -13.38
C GLY A 88 11.48 41.16 -12.64
N ASN A 89 12.28 41.92 -13.39
CA ASN A 89 12.99 43.09 -12.91
C ASN A 89 12.27 44.37 -13.36
N TYR A 90 11.82 45.17 -12.40
CA TYR A 90 11.16 46.45 -12.59
C TYR A 90 12.06 47.57 -12.09
N THR A 91 12.05 48.73 -12.75
CA THR A 91 12.81 49.90 -12.31
C THR A 91 11.89 51.08 -12.08
N ILE A 92 11.97 51.67 -10.88
CA ILE A 92 11.31 52.93 -10.53
C ILE A 92 12.36 54.03 -10.54
N TRP A 93 12.13 55.06 -11.35
CA TRP A 93 12.99 56.23 -11.48
C TRP A 93 12.47 57.36 -10.62
N TYR A 94 13.36 58.02 -9.87
CA TYR A 94 13.06 59.22 -9.09
C TYR A 94 13.78 60.41 -9.72
N ARG A 95 13.06 61.50 -9.94
CA ARG A 95 13.59 62.76 -10.51
C ARG A 95 13.23 63.91 -9.58
N LEU A 96 14.11 64.92 -9.51
CA LEU A 96 13.88 66.12 -8.71
C LEU A 96 13.37 67.24 -9.62
N ASP A 97 12.06 67.47 -9.58
CA ASP A 97 11.37 68.30 -10.56
C ASP A 97 11.85 69.76 -10.49
N GLY A 98 12.26 70.30 -11.63
CA GLY A 98 12.80 71.65 -11.76
C GLY A 98 14.22 71.82 -11.22
N ILE A 99 14.98 70.75 -11.00
CA ILE A 99 16.43 70.77 -10.69
C ILE A 99 17.18 69.93 -11.75
N PRO A 100 17.40 70.47 -12.97
CA PRO A 100 17.83 69.67 -14.12
C PRO A 100 19.26 69.12 -14.04
N TRP A 101 20.05 69.55 -13.05
CA TRP A 101 21.39 69.02 -12.78
C TRP A 101 21.40 67.86 -11.76
N SER A 102 20.25 67.46 -11.19
CA SER A 102 20.19 66.27 -10.34
C SER A 102 20.30 65.01 -11.19
N THR A 103 21.16 64.07 -10.80
CA THR A 103 21.14 62.70 -11.35
C THR A 103 19.89 61.97 -10.87
N PRO A 104 19.07 61.38 -11.76
CA PRO A 104 17.96 60.54 -11.35
C PRO A 104 18.44 59.35 -10.51
N LEU A 105 17.64 58.96 -9.52
CA LEU A 105 17.85 57.71 -8.78
C LEU A 105 17.02 56.60 -9.42
N ALA A 106 17.47 55.36 -9.30
CA ALA A 106 16.74 54.17 -9.69
C ALA A 106 16.60 53.24 -8.49
N ARG A 107 15.40 52.70 -8.25
CA ARG A 107 15.21 51.49 -7.44
C ARG A 107 14.87 50.34 -8.38
N ASN A 108 15.66 49.27 -8.30
CA ASN A 108 15.38 48.00 -8.96
C ASN A 108 14.55 47.13 -8.00
N VAL A 109 13.39 46.69 -8.48
CA VAL A 109 12.46 45.82 -7.78
C VAL A 109 12.44 44.49 -8.50
N GLN A 110 12.92 43.44 -7.85
CA GLN A 110 12.91 42.09 -8.40
C GLN A 110 11.70 41.33 -7.84
N VAL A 111 10.68 41.11 -8.67
CA VAL A 111 9.58 40.20 -8.34
C VAL A 111 10.06 38.77 -8.62
N ARG A 112 10.02 37.91 -7.61
CA ARG A 112 10.44 36.50 -7.71
C ARG A 112 9.35 35.61 -7.16
N ASP A 113 9.16 34.45 -7.78
CA ASP A 113 8.56 33.36 -7.02
C ASP A 113 9.59 32.80 -6.03
N ILE A 114 9.15 32.65 -4.79
CA ILE A 114 9.91 32.12 -3.65
C ILE A 114 9.06 31.11 -2.85
N THR A 115 7.87 30.79 -3.36
CA THR A 115 6.95 29.83 -2.77
C THR A 115 7.47 28.43 -3.08
N ILE A 116 7.36 27.52 -2.12
CA ILE A 116 7.76 26.13 -2.33
C ILE A 116 6.53 25.37 -2.85
N PRO A 117 6.65 24.52 -3.89
CA PRO A 117 5.54 23.73 -4.39
C PRO A 117 4.86 22.87 -3.32
N GLU A 118 3.56 22.66 -3.46
CA GLU A 118 2.84 21.68 -2.66
C GLU A 118 2.96 20.29 -3.31
N LEU A 119 3.80 19.43 -2.72
CA LEU A 119 3.98 18.03 -3.11
C LEU A 119 3.24 17.11 -2.13
N ARG A 120 2.36 16.25 -2.65
CA ARG A 120 1.57 15.29 -1.88
C ARG A 120 1.79 13.87 -2.38
N LEU A 121 1.94 12.92 -1.45
CA LEU A 121 1.93 11.49 -1.77
C LEU A 121 0.48 10.99 -1.77
N LYS A 122 0.15 10.16 -2.76
CA LYS A 122 -1.12 9.41 -2.77
C LYS A 122 -0.92 8.16 -1.93
N GLY A 123 -1.87 7.82 -1.06
CA GLY A 123 -1.72 6.71 -0.11
C GLY A 123 -0.70 6.98 1.01
N SER A 124 -0.27 5.93 1.71
CA SER A 124 0.56 6.06 2.93
C SER A 124 2.01 6.46 2.61
N PRO A 125 2.68 7.26 3.49
CA PRO A 125 4.13 7.46 3.46
C PRO A 125 4.91 6.25 4.03
N GLU A 126 4.26 5.35 4.77
CA GLU A 126 4.86 4.12 5.30
C GLU A 126 4.10 2.92 4.70
N LEU A 127 4.80 2.04 3.99
CA LEU A 127 4.24 0.83 3.36
C LEU A 127 4.99 -0.42 3.82
N THR A 128 4.28 -1.55 3.88
CA THR A 128 4.86 -2.89 4.02
C THR A 128 4.57 -3.68 2.75
N VAL A 129 5.57 -4.42 2.26
CA VAL A 129 5.55 -5.17 1.01
C VAL A 129 6.18 -6.54 1.26
N ALA A 130 5.63 -7.60 0.67
CA ALA A 130 6.13 -8.96 0.88
C ALA A 130 7.41 -9.24 0.08
N LEU A 131 8.29 -10.08 0.63
CA LEU A 131 9.46 -10.58 -0.08
C LEU A 131 9.08 -11.23 -1.44
N ASN A 132 9.81 -10.85 -2.49
CA ASN A 132 9.63 -11.23 -3.90
C ASN A 132 8.31 -10.77 -4.57
N SER A 133 7.50 -9.89 -3.96
CA SER A 133 6.31 -9.36 -4.64
C SER A 133 6.67 -8.27 -5.66
N VAL A 134 5.71 -7.89 -6.51
CA VAL A 134 5.80 -6.63 -7.26
C VAL A 134 5.52 -5.47 -6.29
N PHE A 135 6.28 -4.38 -6.41
CA PHE A 135 5.98 -3.11 -5.76
C PHE A 135 5.47 -2.12 -6.82
N GLU A 136 4.24 -1.65 -6.65
CA GLU A 136 3.69 -0.53 -7.42
C GLU A 136 3.62 0.72 -6.54
N ASP A 137 4.14 1.84 -7.04
CA ASP A 137 4.09 3.12 -6.33
C ASP A 137 2.66 3.70 -6.40
N PRO A 138 1.97 3.95 -5.26
CA PRO A 138 0.66 4.62 -5.24
C PRO A 138 0.62 6.01 -5.91
N GLY A 139 1.78 6.61 -6.16
CA GLY A 139 1.96 7.86 -6.87
C GLY A 139 1.91 9.10 -5.97
N TYR A 140 1.83 10.24 -6.65
CA TYR A 140 1.94 11.58 -6.06
C TYR A 140 1.23 12.62 -6.93
N ASP A 141 1.06 13.83 -6.41
CA ASP A 141 0.67 15.04 -7.12
C ASP A 141 1.51 16.23 -6.62
N ALA A 142 1.81 17.19 -7.50
CA ALA A 142 2.59 18.36 -7.18
C ALA A 142 2.06 19.61 -7.89
N VAL A 143 1.77 20.67 -7.13
CA VAL A 143 1.24 21.93 -7.66
C VAL A 143 2.01 23.13 -7.12
N ASP A 144 2.06 24.18 -7.92
CA ASP A 144 2.76 25.44 -7.63
C ASP A 144 1.85 26.65 -7.96
N ASN A 145 2.05 27.78 -7.26
CA ASN A 145 1.24 28.99 -7.42
C ASN A 145 1.46 29.73 -8.75
N TRP A 146 2.61 29.57 -9.39
CA TRP A 146 2.93 30.17 -10.69
C TRP A 146 2.96 29.14 -11.82
N ASP A 147 3.65 28.02 -11.61
CA ASP A 147 3.81 26.97 -12.62
C ASP A 147 2.58 26.06 -12.78
N GLY A 148 1.63 26.07 -11.83
CA GLY A 148 0.42 25.25 -11.87
C GLY A 148 0.70 23.78 -11.53
N ASP A 149 0.13 22.84 -12.29
CA ASP A 149 0.42 21.41 -12.12
C ASP A 149 1.83 21.08 -12.62
N ILE A 150 2.70 20.69 -11.68
CA ILE A 150 4.08 20.27 -11.94
C ILE A 150 4.30 18.79 -11.64
N THR A 151 3.25 17.98 -11.50
CA THR A 151 3.34 16.53 -11.20
C THR A 151 4.25 15.78 -12.17
N GLY A 152 4.23 16.17 -13.46
CA GLY A 152 5.12 15.60 -14.50
C GLY A 152 6.58 16.04 -14.42
N ARG A 153 6.96 16.93 -13.49
CA ARG A 153 8.34 17.38 -13.23
C ARG A 153 8.96 16.73 -11.99
N VAL A 154 8.18 15.97 -11.21
CA VAL A 154 8.66 15.30 -10.00
C VAL A 154 9.65 14.21 -10.37
N THR A 155 10.84 14.26 -9.77
CA THR A 155 11.85 13.20 -9.86
C THR A 155 11.73 12.29 -8.65
N VAL A 156 11.78 10.97 -8.87
CA VAL A 156 11.80 9.96 -7.79
C VAL A 156 13.21 9.41 -7.66
N HIS A 157 13.76 9.47 -6.45
CA HIS A 157 15.06 8.92 -6.09
C HIS A 157 14.87 7.70 -5.19
N GLY A 158 15.78 6.74 -5.30
CA GLY A 158 15.70 5.45 -4.61
C GLY A 158 15.10 4.34 -5.49
N MET A 159 15.16 3.11 -4.99
CA MET A 159 14.58 1.92 -5.61
C MET A 159 14.20 0.95 -4.48
N VAL A 160 13.05 0.30 -4.61
CA VAL A 160 12.64 -0.78 -3.71
C VAL A 160 13.06 -2.10 -4.35
N ASP A 161 13.96 -2.84 -3.70
CA ASP A 161 14.31 -4.21 -4.08
C ASP A 161 13.47 -5.18 -3.24
N THR A 162 12.37 -5.66 -3.80
CA THR A 162 11.50 -6.62 -3.11
C THR A 162 12.14 -8.00 -2.96
N SER A 163 13.29 -8.30 -3.59
CA SER A 163 13.98 -9.59 -3.45
C SER A 163 14.83 -9.70 -2.18
N ALA A 164 15.00 -8.62 -1.43
CA ALA A 164 15.74 -8.60 -0.17
C ALA A 164 14.96 -7.89 0.96
N ILE A 165 14.89 -8.54 2.13
CA ILE A 165 14.31 -7.99 3.35
C ILE A 165 15.07 -6.72 3.77
N GLY A 166 14.35 -5.63 4.03
CA GLY A 166 14.93 -4.36 4.44
C GLY A 166 13.94 -3.20 4.42
N ASP A 167 14.31 -2.07 5.03
CA ASP A 167 13.59 -0.81 4.92
C ASP A 167 14.19 0.01 3.76
N TYR A 168 13.40 0.21 2.71
CA TYR A 168 13.76 1.01 1.52
C TYR A 168 13.18 2.41 1.64
N GLU A 169 13.83 3.39 1.00
CA GLU A 169 13.40 4.79 1.01
C GLU A 169 13.28 5.32 -0.42
N LEU A 170 12.12 5.91 -0.73
CA LEU A 170 11.87 6.67 -1.95
C LEU A 170 11.75 8.15 -1.58
N VAL A 171 12.48 9.02 -2.28
CA VAL A 171 12.45 10.46 -2.10
C VAL A 171 11.93 11.12 -3.37
N TYR A 172 10.79 11.80 -3.25
CA TYR A 172 10.13 12.51 -4.32
C TYR A 172 10.56 13.98 -4.25
N GLU A 173 11.07 14.52 -5.34
CA GLU A 173 11.56 15.89 -5.45
C GLU A 173 10.79 16.64 -6.54
N ALA A 174 10.07 17.70 -6.16
CA ALA A 174 9.38 18.59 -7.07
C ALA A 174 10.12 19.94 -7.14
N ALA A 175 10.41 20.42 -8.34
CA ALA A 175 11.04 21.72 -8.57
C ALA A 175 10.19 22.57 -9.53
N ASP A 176 9.96 23.83 -9.17
CA ASP A 176 9.31 24.82 -10.02
C ASP A 176 10.29 25.42 -11.07
N SER A 177 9.84 26.41 -11.85
CA SER A 177 10.69 27.13 -12.81
C SER A 177 11.61 28.18 -12.18
N SER A 178 11.39 28.56 -10.91
CA SER A 178 12.14 29.58 -10.17
C SER A 178 13.27 28.99 -9.29
N GLY A 179 13.32 27.66 -9.15
CA GLY A 179 14.29 26.91 -8.36
C GLY A 179 13.86 26.60 -6.92
N ASN A 180 12.58 26.78 -6.56
CA ASN A 180 12.06 26.35 -5.27
C ASN A 180 11.75 24.84 -5.30
N ILE A 181 12.11 24.13 -4.23
CA ILE A 181 12.11 22.66 -4.21
C ILE A 181 11.32 22.12 -3.01
N ALA A 182 10.35 21.25 -3.29
CA ALA A 182 9.62 20.48 -2.31
C ALA A 182 10.11 19.02 -2.29
N ARG A 183 10.14 18.40 -1.12
CA ARG A 183 10.50 16.98 -0.96
C ARG A 183 9.51 16.23 -0.08
N ALA A 184 9.20 15.00 -0.47
CA ALA A 184 8.45 14.03 0.33
C ALA A 184 9.19 12.70 0.34
N THR A 185 8.99 11.91 1.39
CA THR A 185 9.65 10.62 1.57
C THR A 185 8.62 9.53 1.80
N ARG A 186 8.82 8.36 1.17
CA ARG A 186 8.10 7.13 1.45
C ARG A 186 9.06 6.07 1.93
N ARG A 187 8.74 5.40 3.04
CA ARG A 187 9.41 4.20 3.50
C ARG A 187 8.64 2.97 3.04
N VAL A 188 9.37 1.98 2.55
CA VAL A 188 8.82 0.70 2.12
C VAL A 188 9.57 -0.41 2.83
N ARG A 189 8.93 -1.02 3.83
CA ARG A 189 9.45 -2.21 4.51
C ARG A 189 9.18 -3.44 3.65
N VAL A 190 10.24 -4.05 3.15
CA VAL A 190 10.18 -5.42 2.62
C VAL A 190 10.49 -6.37 3.77
N ASP A 191 9.56 -7.25 4.10
CA ASP A 191 9.76 -8.24 5.15
C ASP A 191 9.11 -9.60 4.80
N ASN A 192 9.32 -10.57 5.68
CA ASN A 192 8.57 -11.82 5.68
C ASN A 192 7.23 -11.64 6.42
N SER A 193 6.54 -10.50 6.27
CA SER A 193 5.12 -10.45 6.59
C SER A 193 4.44 -11.51 5.73
N SER A 194 4.00 -12.59 6.39
CA SER A 194 3.46 -13.74 5.69
C SER A 194 2.27 -13.25 4.87
N PRO A 195 2.08 -13.67 3.60
CA PRO A 195 1.09 -13.06 2.68
C PRO A 195 -0.37 -13.25 3.12
N LEU A 196 -0.59 -13.84 4.29
CA LEU A 196 -1.70 -13.66 5.21
C LEU A 196 -2.15 -12.19 5.42
N THR A 197 -1.32 -11.19 5.10
CA THR A 197 -1.69 -9.76 5.14
C THR A 197 -2.00 -9.15 3.77
N MET A 198 -1.83 -9.89 2.68
CA MET A 198 -2.29 -9.49 1.34
C MET A 198 -3.65 -10.09 1.02
N GLY A 199 -4.36 -9.47 0.07
CA GLY A 199 -5.60 -10.03 -0.47
C GLY A 199 -5.31 -11.36 -1.16
N ILE A 200 -5.83 -12.45 -0.61
CA ILE A 200 -5.61 -13.82 -1.10
C ILE A 200 -6.23 -14.08 -2.50
N ALA A 201 -6.87 -13.07 -3.09
CA ALA A 201 -7.34 -13.06 -4.47
C ALA A 201 -6.19 -12.93 -5.49
N ASP A 202 -5.06 -12.32 -5.11
CA ASP A 202 -3.95 -12.04 -6.04
C ASP A 202 -2.95 -13.21 -6.17
N PHE A 203 -3.05 -14.23 -5.30
CA PHE A 203 -2.20 -15.41 -5.31
C PHE A 203 -3.03 -16.70 -5.21
N THR A 204 -3.10 -17.47 -6.29
CA THR A 204 -3.59 -18.85 -6.21
C THR A 204 -2.53 -19.72 -5.54
N LEU A 205 -2.95 -20.59 -4.61
CA LEU A 205 -2.05 -21.48 -3.89
C LEU A 205 -1.23 -22.34 -4.88
N ASN A 206 -1.89 -22.85 -5.92
CA ASN A 206 -1.29 -23.64 -7.01
C ASN A 206 -0.21 -22.90 -7.79
N GLY A 207 -0.31 -21.57 -7.94
CA GLY A 207 0.73 -20.78 -8.58
C GLY A 207 1.98 -20.68 -7.71
N TYR A 208 1.80 -20.29 -6.44
CA TYR A 208 2.92 -20.02 -5.53
C TYR A 208 3.56 -21.29 -4.95
N PHE A 209 2.83 -22.42 -4.85
CA PHE A 209 3.25 -23.68 -4.22
C PHE A 209 3.22 -24.89 -5.17
N SER A 210 3.38 -24.67 -6.48
CA SER A 210 3.43 -25.73 -7.50
C SER A 210 4.54 -26.78 -7.30
N ASP A 211 5.54 -26.51 -6.46
CA ASP A 211 6.62 -27.42 -6.05
C ASP A 211 6.20 -28.45 -4.97
N VAL A 212 5.13 -28.17 -4.20
CA VAL A 212 4.67 -29.04 -3.11
C VAL A 212 3.22 -29.47 -3.20
N ILE A 213 2.39 -28.75 -3.97
CA ILE A 213 1.02 -29.16 -4.24
C ILE A 213 1.03 -30.38 -5.15
N LEU A 214 0.29 -31.40 -4.76
CA LEU A 214 0.11 -32.60 -5.58
C LEU A 214 -0.59 -32.21 -6.89
N PRO A 215 -0.07 -32.61 -8.06
CA PRO A 215 -0.70 -32.32 -9.35
C PRO A 215 -1.85 -33.28 -9.64
N GLU A 216 -2.77 -32.87 -10.51
CA GLU A 216 -3.84 -33.75 -11.00
C GLU A 216 -3.27 -34.84 -11.93
N THR A 217 -3.72 -36.07 -11.74
CA THR A 217 -3.41 -37.26 -12.54
C THR A 217 -4.69 -37.97 -12.99
N ALA A 218 -4.54 -39.05 -13.76
CA ALA A 218 -5.62 -40.03 -13.86
C ALA A 218 -6.01 -40.54 -12.46
N PRO A 219 -7.31 -40.82 -12.17
CA PRO A 219 -7.72 -41.32 -10.86
C PRO A 219 -6.99 -42.61 -10.49
N ALA A 220 -6.51 -42.68 -9.26
CA ALA A 220 -5.99 -43.89 -8.65
C ALA A 220 -7.11 -44.91 -8.35
N ASP A 221 -6.72 -46.18 -8.25
CA ASP A 221 -7.59 -47.28 -7.85
C ASP A 221 -7.97 -47.18 -6.36
N GLU A 222 -9.06 -47.85 -5.97
CA GLU A 222 -9.58 -47.86 -4.59
C GLU A 222 -8.54 -48.28 -3.52
N SER A 223 -7.57 -49.13 -3.89
CA SER A 223 -6.48 -49.54 -3.01
C SER A 223 -5.66 -48.33 -2.50
N TYR A 224 -5.59 -47.23 -3.25
CA TYR A 224 -4.94 -46.01 -2.79
C TYR A 224 -5.56 -45.47 -1.48
N LEU A 225 -6.86 -45.63 -1.28
CA LEU A 225 -7.54 -45.25 -0.03
C LEU A 225 -7.36 -46.29 1.08
N GLU A 226 -7.13 -47.56 0.74
CA GLU A 226 -6.83 -48.64 1.70
C GLU A 226 -5.39 -48.53 2.24
N ASP A 227 -4.44 -48.16 1.38
CA ASP A 227 -3.02 -47.96 1.69
C ASP A 227 -2.71 -46.58 2.33
N THR A 228 -3.69 -45.66 2.31
CA THR A 228 -3.58 -44.32 2.91
C THR A 228 -4.28 -44.27 4.27
N VAL A 229 -3.59 -43.73 5.28
CA VAL A 229 -4.19 -43.42 6.59
C VAL A 229 -4.64 -41.96 6.64
N PHE A 230 -5.91 -41.72 6.98
CA PHE A 230 -6.48 -40.39 7.17
C PHE A 230 -6.47 -40.02 8.66
N ILE A 231 -5.64 -39.04 9.03
CA ILE A 231 -5.51 -38.53 10.40
C ILE A 231 -6.31 -37.23 10.51
N GLY A 232 -7.34 -37.18 11.36
CA GLY A 232 -8.17 -35.98 11.42
C GLY A 232 -9.18 -35.85 12.56
N ASP A 233 -10.02 -34.82 12.44
CA ASP A 233 -11.10 -34.51 13.38
C ASP A 233 -12.47 -35.08 12.95
N SER A 234 -13.58 -34.48 13.40
CA SER A 234 -14.95 -34.87 13.04
C SER A 234 -15.24 -34.79 11.54
N ILE A 235 -14.51 -33.98 10.78
CA ILE A 235 -14.59 -33.95 9.32
C ILE A 235 -14.04 -35.25 8.73
N THR A 236 -12.94 -35.79 9.27
CA THR A 236 -12.40 -37.06 8.80
C THR A 236 -13.30 -38.24 9.21
N GLU A 237 -13.91 -38.20 10.40
CA GLU A 237 -14.89 -39.20 10.83
C GLU A 237 -16.18 -39.17 10.00
N ASN A 238 -16.65 -38.00 9.56
CA ASN A 238 -17.78 -37.92 8.63
C ASN A 238 -17.47 -38.58 7.28
N GLY A 239 -16.25 -38.43 6.75
CA GLY A 239 -15.84 -39.13 5.53
C GLY A 239 -15.87 -40.66 5.66
N LEU A 240 -15.64 -41.20 6.87
CA LEU A 240 -15.89 -42.60 7.18
C LEU A 240 -17.38 -42.94 7.21
N ALA A 241 -18.18 -42.13 7.90
CA ALA A 241 -19.63 -42.35 8.04
C ALA A 241 -20.36 -42.34 6.68
N PHE A 242 -19.89 -41.54 5.72
CA PHE A 242 -20.37 -41.49 4.34
C PHE A 242 -19.69 -42.48 3.39
N GLY A 243 -18.93 -43.46 3.90
CA GLY A 243 -18.31 -44.52 3.10
C GLY A 243 -17.24 -44.04 2.11
N CYS A 244 -16.73 -42.82 2.27
CA CYS A 244 -15.73 -42.23 1.39
C CYS A 244 -14.31 -42.68 1.75
N TYR A 245 -14.07 -43.07 3.00
CA TYR A 245 -12.81 -43.65 3.48
C TYR A 245 -13.01 -45.10 3.97
N PRO A 246 -12.07 -46.03 3.71
CA PRO A 246 -12.11 -47.37 4.28
C PRO A 246 -12.01 -47.35 5.82
N TYR A 247 -12.76 -48.24 6.49
CA TYR A 247 -12.83 -48.28 7.96
C TYR A 247 -11.48 -48.45 8.65
N GLN A 248 -10.55 -49.22 8.08
CA GLN A 248 -9.22 -49.44 8.66
C GLN A 248 -8.21 -48.33 8.30
N SER A 249 -8.61 -47.37 7.46
CA SER A 249 -7.78 -46.26 6.99
C SER A 249 -7.94 -44.99 7.84
N VAL A 250 -8.95 -44.91 8.71
CA VAL A 250 -9.24 -43.69 9.47
C VAL A 250 -8.66 -43.75 10.88
N TRP A 251 -7.90 -42.72 11.27
CA TRP A 251 -7.43 -42.47 12.63
C TRP A 251 -7.95 -41.09 13.06
N SER A 252 -8.97 -41.00 13.91
CA SER A 252 -9.64 -39.71 14.16
C SER A 252 -10.16 -39.52 15.57
N LYS A 253 -10.45 -38.25 15.89
CA LYS A 253 -11.16 -37.87 17.12
C LYS A 253 -11.95 -36.57 16.91
N PRO A 254 -13.26 -36.53 17.23
CA PRO A 254 -14.03 -35.29 17.21
C PRO A 254 -13.33 -34.14 17.94
N ALA A 255 -13.30 -32.97 17.31
CA ALA A 255 -12.66 -31.75 17.80
C ALA A 255 -11.16 -31.86 18.15
N LEU A 256 -10.42 -32.79 17.53
CA LEU A 256 -8.94 -32.78 17.53
C LEU A 256 -8.41 -31.45 16.97
N GLN A 257 -7.34 -30.91 17.56
CA GLN A 257 -6.77 -29.62 17.20
C GLN A 257 -5.25 -29.73 17.01
N PRO A 258 -4.60 -28.84 16.22
CA PRO A 258 -3.17 -28.92 15.95
C PRO A 258 -2.30 -28.82 17.20
N ASP A 259 -2.71 -28.00 18.17
CA ASP A 259 -2.02 -27.80 19.45
C ASP A 259 -2.01 -29.04 20.36
N THR A 260 -2.93 -29.98 20.12
CA THR A 260 -3.16 -31.18 20.93
C THR A 260 -2.91 -32.49 20.18
N ILE A 261 -2.56 -32.43 18.88
CA ILE A 261 -2.44 -33.59 17.97
C ILE A 261 -1.35 -34.59 18.37
N LEU A 262 -0.29 -34.13 19.06
CA LEU A 262 0.84 -34.95 19.48
C LEU A 262 0.48 -35.88 20.65
N ASP A 263 -0.19 -35.33 21.66
CA ASP A 263 -0.38 -35.99 22.96
C ASP A 263 -1.78 -36.62 23.14
N THR A 264 -2.73 -36.29 22.26
CA THR A 264 -4.11 -36.76 22.37
C THR A 264 -4.26 -38.17 21.79
N PRO A 265 -4.74 -39.16 22.59
CA PRO A 265 -5.13 -40.46 22.04
C PRO A 265 -6.35 -40.29 21.11
N ILE A 266 -6.28 -40.92 19.94
CA ILE A 266 -7.31 -40.92 18.90
C ILE A 266 -7.75 -42.35 18.58
N THR A 267 -8.95 -42.49 18.03
CA THR A 267 -9.50 -43.79 17.63
C THR A 267 -8.77 -44.29 16.40
N ILE A 268 -8.13 -45.46 16.51
CA ILE A 268 -7.49 -46.19 15.42
C ILE A 268 -8.45 -47.31 14.99
N TYR A 269 -9.27 -47.06 13.98
CA TYR A 269 -10.40 -47.93 13.65
C TYR A 269 -9.92 -49.28 13.05
N GLY A 270 -10.55 -50.37 13.48
CA GLY A 270 -10.40 -51.74 12.94
C GLY A 270 -9.02 -52.41 12.99
N ARG A 271 -7.95 -51.75 13.46
CA ARG A 271 -6.54 -52.19 13.28
C ARG A 271 -5.98 -53.18 14.32
N SER A 272 -6.75 -53.62 15.32
CA SER A 272 -6.27 -54.70 16.22
C SER A 272 -6.36 -56.09 15.56
N PRO A 273 -5.60 -57.11 16.01
CA PRO A 273 -5.67 -58.49 15.47
C PRO A 273 -7.02 -59.22 15.58
N LYS A 274 -8.05 -58.55 16.13
CA LYS A 274 -9.43 -59.04 16.22
C LYS A 274 -10.44 -58.09 15.54
N GLY A 275 -9.97 -57.16 14.71
CA GLY A 275 -10.82 -56.17 14.02
C GLY A 275 -11.45 -55.12 14.95
N ARG A 276 -10.97 -54.99 16.19
CA ARG A 276 -11.43 -53.97 17.16
C ARG A 276 -10.59 -52.70 17.04
N ASP A 277 -11.20 -51.58 17.39
CA ASP A 277 -10.57 -50.26 17.51
C ASP A 277 -9.54 -50.23 18.65
N LEU A 278 -8.62 -49.27 18.58
CA LEU A 278 -7.59 -48.98 19.59
C LEU A 278 -7.55 -47.48 19.89
N GLU A 279 -7.17 -47.11 21.10
CA GLU A 279 -6.85 -45.73 21.48
C GLU A 279 -5.32 -45.60 21.56
N LEU A 280 -4.73 -44.75 20.71
CA LEU A 280 -3.30 -44.45 20.65
C LEU A 280 -3.11 -43.00 20.20
N THR A 281 -2.00 -42.35 20.53
CA THR A 281 -1.60 -41.14 19.79
C THR A 281 -1.27 -41.50 18.34
N ALA A 282 -1.38 -40.54 17.43
CA ALA A 282 -1.05 -40.75 16.02
C ALA A 282 0.40 -41.24 15.81
N CYS A 283 1.34 -40.77 16.63
CA CYS A 283 2.74 -41.19 16.57
C CYS A 283 2.95 -42.62 17.11
N GLU A 284 2.27 -43.03 18.19
CA GLU A 284 2.30 -44.44 18.64
C GLU A 284 1.68 -45.39 17.62
N ALA A 285 0.59 -44.98 16.97
CA ALA A 285 -0.03 -45.74 15.89
C ALA A 285 0.91 -45.85 14.68
N ALA A 286 1.55 -44.77 14.26
CA ALA A 286 2.55 -44.79 13.18
C ALA A 286 3.75 -45.68 13.51
N ALA A 287 4.34 -45.54 14.70
CA ALA A 287 5.45 -46.39 15.18
C ALA A 287 5.08 -47.89 15.17
N ARG A 288 3.81 -48.21 15.43
CA ARG A 288 3.31 -49.59 15.47
C ARG A 288 2.94 -50.17 14.11
N PHE A 289 2.31 -49.38 13.25
CA PHE A 289 1.70 -49.87 12.00
C PHE A 289 2.47 -49.50 10.74
N GLN A 290 3.42 -48.55 10.81
CA GLN A 290 4.27 -48.08 9.72
C GLN A 290 3.50 -47.90 8.39
N PRO A 291 2.47 -47.02 8.36
CA PRO A 291 1.62 -46.85 7.17
C PRO A 291 2.45 -46.35 5.98
N GLU A 292 2.11 -46.80 4.76
CA GLU A 292 2.76 -46.30 3.54
C GLU A 292 2.59 -44.77 3.44
N ARG A 293 1.36 -44.29 3.68
CA ARG A 293 0.99 -42.88 3.54
C ARG A 293 0.09 -42.42 4.66
N VAL A 294 0.23 -41.15 5.04
CA VAL A 294 -0.79 -40.43 5.82
C VAL A 294 -1.28 -39.20 5.04
N VAL A 295 -2.56 -38.88 5.22
CA VAL A 295 -3.17 -37.59 4.88
C VAL A 295 -3.66 -36.97 6.18
N VAL A 296 -3.18 -35.78 6.52
CA VAL A 296 -3.51 -35.08 7.77
C VAL A 296 -4.51 -33.95 7.48
N ASN A 297 -5.66 -33.95 8.14
CA ASN A 297 -6.66 -32.89 8.07
C ASN A 297 -7.21 -32.57 9.47
N VAL A 298 -6.57 -31.62 10.15
CA VAL A 298 -6.90 -31.23 11.54
C VAL A 298 -6.97 -29.71 11.67
N GLY A 299 -8.05 -29.21 12.26
CA GLY A 299 -8.07 -27.86 12.81
C GLY A 299 -9.13 -26.91 12.25
N SER A 300 -10.06 -27.35 11.40
CA SER A 300 -11.21 -26.52 10.98
C SER A 300 -11.98 -25.93 12.19
N ASN A 301 -11.95 -26.67 13.30
CA ASN A 301 -12.54 -26.31 14.60
C ASN A 301 -11.83 -25.15 15.34
N CYS A 302 -10.55 -24.86 15.07
CA CYS A 302 -9.78 -23.79 15.74
C CYS A 302 -9.44 -22.60 14.82
N ALA A 303 -9.86 -22.66 13.55
CA ALA A 303 -9.56 -21.64 12.54
C ALA A 303 -10.15 -20.26 12.85
N PHE A 304 -11.06 -20.15 13.83
CA PHE A 304 -11.61 -18.88 14.28
C PHE A 304 -10.68 -18.08 15.21
N TRP A 305 -9.76 -18.74 15.92
CA TRP A 305 -8.91 -18.15 16.98
C TRP A 305 -7.42 -18.44 16.87
N MET A 306 -7.02 -19.62 16.40
CA MET A 306 -5.61 -20.00 16.24
C MET A 306 -5.05 -19.30 15.00
N LYS A 307 -3.87 -18.67 15.12
CA LYS A 307 -3.28 -17.93 14.00
C LYS A 307 -2.55 -18.88 13.04
N PRO A 308 -2.42 -18.55 11.74
CA PRO A 308 -1.72 -19.41 10.79
C PRO A 308 -0.26 -19.73 11.18
N GLU A 309 0.41 -18.83 11.91
CA GLU A 309 1.76 -19.06 12.44
C GLU A 309 1.79 -20.09 13.58
N ASP A 310 0.71 -20.19 14.36
CA ASP A 310 0.55 -21.21 15.40
C ASP A 310 0.22 -22.57 14.76
N TYR A 311 -0.67 -22.59 13.75
CA TYR A 311 -0.88 -23.79 12.90
C TYR A 311 0.44 -24.30 12.33
N ALA A 312 1.26 -23.41 11.77
CA ALA A 312 2.53 -23.77 11.18
C ALA A 312 3.44 -24.47 12.19
N GLN A 313 3.63 -23.88 13.38
CA GLN A 313 4.43 -24.47 14.46
C GLN A 313 3.93 -25.85 14.89
N HIS A 314 2.62 -26.02 15.04
CA HIS A 314 2.03 -27.28 15.46
C HIS A 314 2.13 -28.38 14.39
N TYR A 315 1.86 -28.06 13.12
CA TYR A 315 2.04 -29.00 12.01
C TYR A 315 3.51 -29.35 11.79
N GLU A 316 4.44 -28.40 11.93
CA GLU A 316 5.88 -28.68 11.85
C GLU A 316 6.32 -29.68 12.91
N ALA A 317 5.91 -29.49 14.18
CA ALA A 317 6.23 -30.40 15.26
C ALA A 317 5.59 -31.78 15.07
N PHE A 318 4.36 -31.84 14.55
CA PHE A 318 3.68 -33.08 14.23
C PHE A 318 4.38 -33.87 13.11
N ILE A 319 4.78 -33.20 12.03
CA ILE A 319 5.50 -33.82 10.91
C ILE A 319 6.84 -34.39 11.37
N ASP A 320 7.59 -33.66 12.20
CA ASP A 320 8.88 -34.13 12.73
C ASP A 320 8.70 -35.36 13.63
N ALA A 321 7.72 -35.35 14.54
CA ALA A 321 7.42 -36.47 15.43
C ALA A 321 6.93 -37.71 14.64
N LEU A 322 6.08 -37.51 13.64
CA LEU A 322 5.55 -38.59 12.82
C LEU A 322 6.64 -39.25 11.96
N ARG A 323 7.59 -38.48 11.43
CA ARG A 323 8.79 -39.01 10.76
C ARG A 323 9.70 -39.77 11.70
N ALA A 324 9.89 -39.29 12.93
CA ALA A 324 10.68 -40.00 13.93
C ALA A 324 10.03 -41.35 14.31
N ALA A 325 8.69 -41.41 14.33
CA ALA A 325 7.91 -42.62 14.58
C ALA A 325 7.88 -43.59 13.38
N SER A 326 7.78 -43.08 12.16
CA SER A 326 7.65 -43.87 10.94
C SER A 326 8.43 -43.25 9.76
N PRO A 327 9.75 -43.51 9.67
CA PRO A 327 10.65 -42.79 8.75
C PRO A 327 10.34 -42.95 7.26
N ASN A 328 9.65 -44.03 6.88
CA ASN A 328 9.31 -44.33 5.49
C ASN A 328 7.88 -43.89 5.10
N THR A 329 7.09 -43.36 6.04
CA THR A 329 5.72 -42.91 5.75
C THR A 329 5.74 -41.64 4.90
N LEU A 330 5.04 -41.70 3.76
CA LEU A 330 4.73 -40.55 2.93
C LEU A 330 3.74 -39.65 3.66
N ILE A 331 4.13 -38.41 3.94
CA ILE A 331 3.26 -37.46 4.65
C ILE A 331 2.65 -36.47 3.65
N VAL A 332 1.33 -36.34 3.71
CA VAL A 332 0.55 -35.35 2.96
C VAL A 332 -0.26 -34.52 3.96
N VAL A 333 -0.21 -33.19 3.84
CA VAL A 333 -1.08 -32.28 4.60
C VAL A 333 -2.23 -31.86 3.69
N SER A 334 -3.47 -32.06 4.12
CA SER A 334 -4.67 -31.61 3.42
C SER A 334 -5.07 -30.22 3.88
N SER A 335 -5.48 -29.37 2.93
CA SER A 335 -6.05 -28.05 3.20
C SER A 335 -7.23 -28.11 4.19
N ILE A 336 -7.31 -27.14 5.09
CA ILE A 336 -8.55 -26.78 5.80
C ILE A 336 -9.61 -26.41 4.77
N TYR A 337 -10.78 -27.03 4.88
CA TYR A 337 -11.87 -26.85 3.92
C TYR A 337 -12.52 -25.46 4.07
N PRO A 338 -13.08 -24.89 2.99
CA PRO A 338 -13.87 -23.68 3.09
C PRO A 338 -15.17 -23.93 3.88
N VAL A 339 -15.71 -22.86 4.45
CA VAL A 339 -17.03 -22.83 5.10
C VAL A 339 -18.06 -22.21 4.17
N ASP A 340 -19.33 -22.60 4.31
CA ASP A 340 -20.37 -22.13 3.39
C ASP A 340 -20.64 -20.61 3.47
N GLY A 341 -21.29 -20.09 2.43
CA GLY A 341 -21.59 -18.65 2.33
C GLY A 341 -22.48 -18.10 3.45
N ARG A 342 -23.33 -18.90 4.11
CA ARG A 342 -24.15 -18.42 5.25
C ARG A 342 -23.27 -18.14 6.46
N TYR A 343 -22.20 -18.90 6.62
CA TYR A 343 -21.22 -18.74 7.70
C TYR A 343 -20.21 -17.64 7.37
N ASP A 344 -19.74 -17.60 6.12
CA ASP A 344 -18.76 -16.63 5.62
C ASP A 344 -19.31 -15.20 5.47
N ASP A 345 -20.56 -15.05 5.01
CA ASP A 345 -21.24 -13.74 4.84
C ASP A 345 -21.96 -13.27 6.13
N SER A 346 -21.81 -14.01 7.22
CA SER A 346 -22.43 -13.69 8.51
C SER A 346 -21.84 -12.40 9.10
N PRO A 347 -22.64 -11.53 9.74
CA PRO A 347 -22.11 -10.41 10.54
C PRO A 347 -21.15 -10.85 11.66
N ASN A 348 -21.19 -12.14 12.05
CA ASN A 348 -20.29 -12.73 13.04
C ASN A 348 -19.04 -13.39 12.43
N ALA A 349 -18.89 -13.43 11.10
CA ALA A 349 -17.79 -14.13 10.41
C ALA A 349 -16.39 -13.70 10.89
N VAL A 350 -16.23 -12.45 11.35
CA VAL A 350 -14.98 -11.95 11.95
C VAL A 350 -14.60 -12.69 13.24
N TYR A 351 -15.58 -13.18 14.00
CA TYR A 351 -15.40 -13.90 15.27
C TYR A 351 -15.42 -15.43 15.13
N THR A 352 -15.89 -15.96 13.99
CA THR A 352 -15.99 -17.39 13.71
C THR A 352 -14.94 -17.84 12.68
N THR A 353 -14.96 -19.12 12.30
CA THR A 353 -14.19 -19.59 11.13
C THR A 353 -14.79 -18.93 9.89
N ASN A 354 -13.96 -18.54 8.93
CA ASN A 354 -14.39 -17.93 7.67
C ASN A 354 -13.38 -18.26 6.57
N ASN A 355 -13.72 -18.00 5.31
CA ASN A 355 -12.91 -18.41 4.18
C ASN A 355 -11.57 -17.63 4.07
N ASP A 356 -11.50 -16.37 4.53
CA ASP A 356 -10.22 -15.65 4.66
C ASP A 356 -9.28 -16.40 5.61
N LYS A 357 -9.75 -16.74 6.81
CA LYS A 357 -8.99 -17.47 7.82
C LYS A 357 -8.57 -18.87 7.31
N CYS A 358 -9.48 -19.64 6.70
CA CYS A 358 -9.15 -20.95 6.12
C CYS A 358 -8.08 -20.84 5.02
N ASN A 359 -8.22 -19.89 4.09
CA ASN A 359 -7.26 -19.66 3.02
C ASN A 359 -5.88 -19.25 3.56
N ARG A 360 -5.85 -18.39 4.59
CA ARG A 360 -4.62 -17.97 5.29
C ARG A 360 -3.93 -19.14 5.99
N ILE A 361 -4.69 -19.98 6.68
CA ILE A 361 -4.16 -21.21 7.28
C ILE A 361 -3.62 -22.14 6.19
N ASN A 362 -4.32 -22.32 5.08
CA ASN A 362 -3.85 -23.14 3.95
C ASN A 362 -2.54 -22.63 3.33
N PHE A 363 -2.35 -21.31 3.27
CA PHE A 363 -1.07 -20.73 2.86
C PHE A 363 0.06 -21.16 3.82
N ALA A 364 -0.13 -20.98 5.12
CA ALA A 364 0.87 -21.35 6.13
C ALA A 364 1.15 -22.87 6.14
N LEU A 365 0.14 -23.72 5.93
CA LEU A 365 0.31 -25.17 5.84
C LEU A 365 1.07 -25.58 4.56
N ALA A 366 0.85 -24.92 3.42
CA ALA A 366 1.64 -25.16 2.21
C ALA A 366 3.11 -24.69 2.37
N GLU A 367 3.34 -23.58 3.10
CA GLU A 367 4.69 -23.14 3.48
C GLU A 367 5.39 -24.15 4.40
N VAL A 368 4.69 -24.73 5.38
CA VAL A 368 5.19 -25.85 6.17
C VAL A 368 5.53 -27.06 5.30
N CYS A 369 4.70 -27.38 4.31
CA CYS A 369 4.97 -28.49 3.40
C CYS A 369 6.30 -28.31 2.65
N ARG A 370 6.55 -27.12 2.10
CA ARG A 370 7.83 -26.76 1.49
C ARG A 370 8.99 -26.83 2.48
N LYS A 371 8.86 -26.18 3.63
CA LYS A 371 9.90 -26.15 4.67
C LYS A 371 10.28 -27.54 5.17
N LYS A 372 9.31 -28.45 5.28
CA LYS A 372 9.50 -29.83 5.74
C LYS A 372 9.76 -30.82 4.61
N ASN A 373 9.69 -30.44 3.33
CA ASN A 373 9.71 -31.38 2.20
C ASN A 373 8.67 -32.51 2.37
N VAL A 374 7.41 -32.13 2.55
CA VAL A 374 6.22 -33.00 2.47
C VAL A 374 5.26 -32.41 1.43
N LYS A 375 4.22 -33.14 1.03
CA LYS A 375 3.30 -32.68 -0.03
C LYS A 375 2.03 -32.06 0.56
N PHE A 376 1.44 -31.12 -0.17
CA PHE A 376 0.17 -30.48 0.17
C PHE A 376 -0.94 -30.96 -0.78
N LEU A 377 -2.10 -31.31 -0.23
CA LEU A 377 -3.30 -31.68 -0.97
C LEU A 377 -4.33 -30.54 -0.86
N ASN A 378 -4.50 -29.78 -1.94
CA ASN A 378 -5.31 -28.55 -1.94
C ASN A 378 -6.81 -28.81 -2.16
N VAL A 379 -7.40 -29.75 -1.41
CA VAL A 379 -8.84 -30.13 -1.49
C VAL A 379 -9.77 -28.91 -1.50
N ALA A 380 -9.41 -27.84 -0.79
CA ALA A 380 -10.15 -26.59 -0.72
C ALA A 380 -10.40 -25.90 -2.07
N GLU A 381 -9.67 -26.22 -3.15
CA GLU A 381 -9.97 -25.69 -4.49
C GLU A 381 -11.16 -26.41 -5.15
N ALA A 382 -11.27 -27.73 -5.00
CA ALA A 382 -12.41 -28.50 -5.50
C ALA A 382 -13.71 -28.22 -4.73
N LEU A 383 -13.58 -27.59 -3.55
CA LEU A 383 -14.68 -27.14 -2.71
C LEU A 383 -15.08 -25.68 -2.95
N LYS A 384 -14.59 -25.06 -4.04
CA LYS A 384 -14.94 -23.71 -4.47
C LYS A 384 -15.61 -23.66 -5.84
N GLY A 385 -16.51 -22.70 -6.01
CA GLY A 385 -17.10 -22.33 -7.29
C GLY A 385 -16.17 -21.49 -8.16
N ALA A 386 -16.61 -21.20 -9.39
CA ALA A 386 -15.86 -20.36 -10.34
C ALA A 386 -15.73 -18.89 -9.91
N ASP A 387 -16.47 -18.47 -8.88
CA ASP A 387 -16.37 -17.18 -8.19
C ASP A 387 -15.37 -17.20 -7.01
N GLY A 388 -14.69 -18.33 -6.77
CA GLY A 388 -13.76 -18.54 -5.66
C GLY A 388 -14.42 -18.72 -4.29
N ARG A 389 -15.76 -18.66 -4.21
CA ARG A 389 -16.52 -18.90 -2.98
C ARG A 389 -16.69 -20.39 -2.73
N ALA A 390 -17.00 -20.77 -1.49
CA ALA A 390 -17.37 -22.16 -1.18
C ALA A 390 -18.54 -22.64 -2.05
N LEU A 391 -18.57 -23.94 -2.32
CA LEU A 391 -19.74 -24.60 -2.94
C LEU A 391 -21.07 -24.26 -2.20
N PRO A 392 -22.24 -24.36 -2.86
CA PRO A 392 -23.54 -24.00 -2.29
C PRO A 392 -23.82 -24.59 -0.91
N ASP A 393 -24.53 -23.84 -0.05
CA ASP A 393 -24.84 -24.22 1.34
C ASP A 393 -25.63 -25.54 1.49
N SER A 394 -26.34 -25.95 0.44
CA SER A 394 -27.00 -27.26 0.34
C SER A 394 -26.03 -28.45 0.44
N LEU A 395 -24.73 -28.22 0.20
CA LEU A 395 -23.64 -29.20 0.28
C LEU A 395 -22.92 -29.21 1.65
N TYR A 396 -23.40 -28.41 2.61
CA TYR A 396 -22.88 -28.32 3.98
C TYR A 396 -23.97 -28.61 5.02
N SER A 397 -23.56 -29.03 6.21
CA SER A 397 -24.46 -29.28 7.35
C SER A 397 -25.14 -27.97 7.81
N SER A 398 -26.05 -28.05 8.79
CA SER A 398 -26.67 -26.84 9.37
C SER A 398 -25.67 -25.90 10.09
N ASP A 399 -24.46 -26.36 10.39
CA ASP A 399 -23.40 -25.52 10.99
C ASP A 399 -22.54 -24.76 9.97
N GLY A 400 -22.66 -25.07 8.67
CA GLY A 400 -21.87 -24.47 7.59
C GLY A 400 -20.37 -24.82 7.58
N ILE A 401 -19.92 -25.74 8.45
CA ILE A 401 -18.53 -26.19 8.55
C ILE A 401 -18.39 -27.63 8.07
N HIS A 402 -19.26 -28.53 8.50
CA HIS A 402 -19.17 -29.94 8.11
C HIS A 402 -19.74 -30.15 6.70
N PRO A 403 -18.99 -30.74 5.76
CA PRO A 403 -19.53 -31.14 4.45
C PRO A 403 -20.62 -32.23 4.57
N ARG A 404 -21.49 -32.34 3.55
CA ARG A 404 -22.43 -33.47 3.37
C ARG A 404 -21.81 -34.57 2.51
N GLU A 405 -22.52 -35.71 2.43
CA GLU A 405 -22.14 -36.90 1.65
C GLU A 405 -21.72 -36.56 0.22
N GLU A 406 -22.51 -35.74 -0.50
CA GLU A 406 -22.23 -35.34 -1.88
C GLU A 406 -20.89 -34.59 -2.00
N THR A 407 -20.52 -33.83 -0.98
CA THR A 407 -19.26 -33.09 -0.89
C THR A 407 -18.09 -33.98 -0.52
N TYR A 408 -18.31 -35.02 0.32
CA TYR A 408 -17.29 -36.04 0.55
C TYR A 408 -16.98 -36.85 -0.69
N GLN A 409 -17.93 -37.05 -1.61
CA GLN A 409 -17.63 -37.65 -2.91
C GLN A 409 -16.70 -36.75 -3.75
N ILE A 410 -16.85 -35.42 -3.67
CA ILE A 410 -15.91 -34.47 -4.31
C ILE A 410 -14.51 -34.57 -3.67
N ILE A 411 -14.44 -34.53 -2.33
CA ILE A 411 -13.18 -34.67 -1.57
C ILE A 411 -12.46 -35.98 -1.93
N ARG A 412 -13.21 -37.10 -1.94
CA ARG A 412 -12.73 -38.44 -2.29
C ARG A 412 -12.18 -38.51 -3.70
N ASN A 413 -12.93 -37.98 -4.68
CA ASN A 413 -12.48 -37.95 -6.06
C ASN A 413 -11.21 -37.10 -6.22
N TYR A 414 -11.11 -35.97 -5.52
CA TYR A 414 -9.91 -35.13 -5.51
C TYR A 414 -8.70 -35.87 -4.89
N ILE A 415 -8.87 -36.61 -3.80
CA ILE A 415 -7.81 -37.48 -3.22
C ILE A 415 -7.34 -38.52 -4.25
N LEU A 416 -8.26 -39.14 -4.98
CA LEU A 416 -7.94 -40.15 -6.01
C LEU A 416 -7.28 -39.55 -7.25
N THR A 417 -7.60 -38.32 -7.66
CA THR A 417 -6.93 -37.65 -8.79
C THR A 417 -5.65 -36.91 -8.41
N HIS A 418 -5.29 -36.84 -7.12
CA HIS A 418 -4.04 -36.22 -6.67
C HIS A 418 -3.24 -37.18 -5.77
N PRO A 419 -2.88 -38.38 -6.25
CA PRO A 419 -2.19 -39.39 -5.45
C PRO A 419 -0.70 -39.05 -5.24
N TYR A 420 -0.12 -39.52 -4.14
CA TYR A 420 1.30 -39.36 -3.84
C TYR A 420 2.01 -40.70 -3.60
N TYR A 421 2.82 -41.16 -4.55
CA TYR A 421 3.54 -42.44 -4.45
C TYR A 421 5.00 -42.29 -3.96
N GLY A 422 5.38 -41.10 -3.48
CA GLY A 422 6.77 -40.72 -3.20
C GLY A 422 7.36 -39.89 -4.35
N ASP A 423 8.50 -39.25 -4.08
CA ASP A 423 9.31 -38.64 -5.13
C ASP A 423 10.09 -39.77 -5.85
N GLU A 424 10.10 -39.79 -7.18
CA GLU A 424 10.89 -40.74 -7.97
C GLU A 424 12.40 -40.55 -7.69
N THR A 425 13.11 -41.64 -7.37
CA THR A 425 14.56 -41.65 -7.03
C THR A 425 15.46 -41.93 -8.22
#